data_AF-A0A920MMM7-F1
#
_entry.id   AF-A0A920MMM7-F1
#
_cell.length_a   1.000
_cell.length_b   1.000
_cell.length_c   1.000
_cell.angle_alpha   90.00
_cell.angle_beta   90.00
_cell.angle_gamma   90.00
#
_symmetry.space_group_name_H-M   'P 1'
#
loop_
_entity.id
_entity.type
_entity.pdbx_description
1 polymer ?
#
loop_
_entity_poly.entity_id
_entity_poly.type
_entity_poly.pdbx_seq_one_letter_code
_entity_poly.pdbx_strand_id
1 'polypeptide(L)' 'MGLLKCEICNKKKMVTMSCTCGKILCLEHYAPTKHKCERILEKEYVPKACELEATGAFKKIQKI' A
#
# COMPACT_ATOMS: atom_id res chain seq x y z
N MET A 1 -26.21 -21.77 -3.64
CA MET A 1 -25.11 -20.81 -3.41
C MET A 1 -23.82 -21.46 -3.87
N GLY A 2 -23.21 -21.00 -4.97
CA GLY A 2 -22.01 -21.61 -5.53
C GLY A 2 -20.77 -21.26 -4.71
N LEU A 3 -19.93 -22.25 -4.42
CA LEU A 3 -18.63 -22.02 -3.78
C LEU A 3 -17.70 -21.30 -4.76
N LEU A 4 -17.29 -20.08 -4.42
CA LEU A 4 -16.35 -19.30 -5.20
C LEU A 4 -14.92 -19.77 -4.91
N LYS A 5 -14.09 -19.72 -5.95
CA LYS A 5 -12.69 -20.19 -5.92
C LYS A 5 -11.77 -18.99 -5.72
N CYS A 6 -10.83 -19.09 -4.80
CA CYS A 6 -9.77 -18.09 -4.68
C CYS A 6 -8.81 -18.21 -5.86
N GLU A 7 -8.50 -17.10 -6.53
CA GLU A 7 -7.61 -17.10 -7.70
C GLU A 7 -6.13 -17.33 -7.36
N ILE A 8 -5.73 -17.07 -6.10
CA ILE A 8 -4.35 -17.30 -5.64
C ILE A 8 -4.14 -18.76 -5.26
N CYS A 9 -4.90 -19.29 -4.31
CA CYS A 9 -4.69 -20.65 -3.80
C CYS A 9 -5.49 -21.71 -4.54
N ASN A 10 -6.34 -21.32 -5.50
CA ASN A 10 -7.19 -22.22 -6.29
C ASN A 10 -8.09 -23.15 -5.45
N LYS A 11 -8.34 -22.83 -4.18
CA LYS A 11 -9.25 -23.57 -3.31
C LYS A 11 -10.65 -22.97 -3.35
N LYS A 12 -11.66 -23.84 -3.40
CA LYS A 12 -13.07 -23.46 -3.18
C LYS A 12 -13.27 -23.12 -1.72
N LYS A 13 -13.82 -21.95 -1.42
CA LYS A 13 -14.08 -21.48 -0.05
C LYS A 13 -15.53 -21.04 0.03
N MET A 14 -16.13 -21.15 1.22
CA MET A 14 -17.49 -20.65 1.44
C MET A 14 -17.55 -19.12 1.40
N VAL A 15 -16.46 -18.47 1.82
CA VAL A 15 -16.34 -17.01 1.87
C VAL A 15 -15.19 -16.58 0.97
N THR A 16 -15.53 -15.75 -0.01
CA THR A 16 -14.58 -15.06 -0.88
C THR A 16 -14.98 -13.60 -1.01
N MET A 17 -14.01 -12.73 -1.20
CA MET A 17 -14.20 -11.30 -1.40
C MET A 17 -13.57 -10.88 -2.73
N SER A 18 -14.25 -9.99 -3.43
CA SER A 18 -13.69 -9.29 -4.60
C SER A 18 -12.84 -8.12 -4.14
N CYS A 19 -11.56 -8.12 -4.49
CA CYS A 19 -10.71 -6.95 -4.30
C CYS A 19 -11.03 -5.89 -5.36
N THR A 20 -10.74 -4.61 -5.07
CA THR A 20 -10.87 -3.50 -6.04
C THR A 20 -9.94 -3.62 -7.24
N CYS A 21 -8.95 -4.53 -7.21
CA CYS A 21 -8.15 -4.91 -8.36
C CYS A 21 -8.87 -5.90 -9.31
N GLY A 22 -10.10 -6.31 -8.98
CA GLY A 22 -10.92 -7.23 -9.79
C GLY A 22 -10.75 -8.72 -9.43
N LYS A 23 -9.75 -9.07 -8.62
CA LYS A 23 -9.46 -10.47 -8.24
C LYS A 23 -10.40 -10.99 -7.15
N ILE A 24 -10.83 -12.25 -7.25
CA ILE A 24 -11.64 -12.92 -6.23
C ILE A 24 -10.74 -13.76 -5.31
N LEU A 25 -10.74 -13.41 -4.03
CA LEU A 25 -9.76 -13.91 -3.07
C LEU A 25 -10.47 -14.46 -1.83
N CYS A 26 -9.88 -15.47 -1.20
CA CYS A 26 -10.30 -15.87 0.15
C CYS A 26 -9.73 -14.93 1.20
N LEU A 27 -10.29 -14.96 2.42
CA LEU A 27 -9.87 -14.11 3.54
C LEU A 27 -8.35 -14.08 3.78
N GLU A 28 -7.69 -15.24 3.66
CA GLU A 28 -6.23 -15.38 3.84
C GLU A 28 -5.40 -14.68 2.74
N HIS A 29 -5.93 -14.58 1.52
CA HIS A 29 -5.24 -14.02 0.36
C HIS A 29 -5.76 -12.64 -0.05
N TYR A 30 -6.80 -12.14 0.62
CA TYR A 30 -7.36 -10.81 0.39
C TYR A 30 -6.34 -9.70 0.72
N ALA A 31 -5.41 -9.95 1.64
CA ALA A 31 -4.36 -9.01 1.99
C ALA A 31 -3.59 -8.53 0.74
N PRO A 32 -3.39 -7.21 0.57
CA PRO A 32 -2.70 -6.62 -0.58
C PRO A 32 -1.36 -7.24 -0.93
N THR A 33 -0.58 -7.57 0.09
CA THR A 33 0.77 -8.14 -0.03
C THR A 33 0.74 -9.57 -0.55
N LYS A 34 -0.34 -10.32 -0.28
CA LYS A 34 -0.48 -11.74 -0.65
C LYS A 34 -0.89 -11.92 -2.11
N HIS A 35 -1.74 -11.04 -2.63
CA HIS A 35 -2.18 -11.10 -4.04
C HIS A 35 -1.50 -10.07 -4.94
N LYS A 36 -0.46 -9.38 -4.43
CA LYS A 36 0.29 -8.30 -5.11
C LYS A 36 -0.66 -7.32 -5.79
N CYS A 37 -1.46 -6.62 -4.98
CA CYS A 37 -2.47 -5.70 -5.47
C CYS A 37 -1.84 -4.58 -6.31
N GLU A 38 -2.19 -4.53 -7.60
CA GLU A 38 -1.65 -3.57 -8.56
C GLU A 38 -1.90 -2.12 -8.12
N ARG A 39 -3.09 -1.84 -7.55
CA ARG A 39 -3.45 -0.51 -7.03
C ARG A 39 -2.63 -0.03 -5.83
N ILE A 40 -1.92 -0.92 -5.14
CA ILE A 40 -1.12 -0.57 -3.96
C ILE A 40 0.36 -0.44 -4.36
N LEU A 41 0.79 -1.14 -5.40
CA LEU A 41 2.11 -0.98 -6.02
C LEU A 41 2.24 0.36 -6.76
N GLU A 42 1.14 0.93 -7.29
CA GLU A 42 1.15 2.29 -7.88
C GLU A 42 1.35 3.42 -6.86
N LYS A 43 1.38 3.09 -5.56
CA LYS A 43 1.89 3.99 -4.52
C LYS A 43 3.32 3.58 -4.17
N GLU A 44 4.21 3.58 -5.15
CA GLU A 44 5.59 3.97 -4.84
C GLU A 44 5.47 5.36 -4.19
N TYR A 45 5.56 5.32 -2.87
CA TYR A 45 5.81 6.48 -2.04
C TYR A 45 7.06 7.13 -2.63
N VAL A 46 6.86 8.15 -3.48
CA VAL A 46 7.86 9.16 -3.69
C VAL A 46 7.98 9.81 -2.31
N PRO A 47 9.05 9.61 -1.53
CA PRO A 47 9.37 10.59 -0.52
C PRO A 47 9.55 11.87 -1.32
N LYS A 48 8.52 12.72 -1.33
CA LYS A 48 8.70 14.13 -1.64
C LYS A 48 9.76 14.53 -0.63
N ALA A 49 11.00 14.67 -1.11
CA ALA A 49 12.06 15.22 -0.33
C ALA A 49 11.50 16.54 0.19
N CYS A 50 11.13 16.56 1.47
CA CYS A 50 10.99 17.82 2.17
C CYS A 50 12.40 18.39 2.12
N GLU A 51 12.64 19.24 1.14
CA GLU A 51 13.73 20.21 1.15
C GLU A 51 13.47 21.08 2.38
N LEU A 52 13.87 20.59 3.54
CA LEU A 52 14.20 21.42 4.67
C LEU A 52 15.45 22.17 4.26
N GLU A 53 15.25 23.24 3.49
CA GLU A 53 16.22 24.31 3.38
C GLU A 53 16.36 24.89 4.79
N ALA A 54 17.24 24.29 5.58
CA ALA A 54 17.78 24.88 6.77
C ALA A 54 18.66 26.07 6.34
N THR A 55 18.05 27.14 5.87
CA THR A 55 18.69 28.45 5.74
C THR A 55 18.81 29.04 7.14
N GLY A 56 19.69 28.42 7.94
CA GLY A 56 20.15 28.94 9.21
C GLY A 56 20.99 30.19 8.99
N ALA A 57 20.33 31.32 8.70
CA ALA A 57 20.94 32.64 8.75
C ALA A 57 21.16 33.02 10.23
N PHE A 58 22.19 32.43 10.85
CA PHE A 58 22.68 32.87 12.15
C PHE A 58 23.34 34.26 12.00
N LYS A 59 22.55 35.33 12.16
CA LYS A 59 23.11 36.67 12.37
C LYS A 59 23.79 36.71 13.74
N LYS A 60 25.13 36.85 13.72
CA LYS A 60 25.96 37.15 14.89
C LYS A 60 25.37 38.31 15.69
N ILE A 61 25.00 38.07 16.94
CA ILE A 61 24.78 39.16 17.90
C ILE A 61 26.09 39.30 18.67
N GLN A 62 26.89 40.28 18.28
CA GLN A 62 28.06 40.74 19.03
C GLN A 62 27.51 41.52 20.24
N LYS A 63 27.67 41.00 21.46
CA LYS A 63 27.44 41.78 22.68
C LYS A 63 28.77 42.32 23.18
N ILE A 64 28.72 43.61 23.45
CA ILE A 64 29.74 44.58 23.88
C ILE A 64 30.28 44.20 25.25
#